data_AF-A0A4U1AM02-F1
#
_entry.id   AF-A0A4U1AM02-F1
#
_cell.length_a   1.000
_cell.length_b   1.000
_cell.length_c   1.000
_cell.angle_alpha   90.00
_cell.angle_beta   90.00
_cell.angle_gamma   90.00
#
_symmetry.space_group_name_H-M   'P 1'
#
loop_
_entity.id
_entity.type
_entity.pdbx_description
1 polymer ?
#
loop_
_entity_poly.entity_id
_entity_poly.type
_entity_poly.pdbx_seq_one_letter_code
_entity_poly.pdbx_strand_id
1 'polypeptide(L)'
;MNHATGKNIEVFLPLPIFPVIEDVGWWQGEDGSAVQQPYRNAFPRRHCLADYQALVRLADRLGVRIGLGMVLGEWDRNNSLRGVTGATWMGDHWNNQINQGPWLDETAEYLRHQQGSLELGLHALCHEFWHEGKMERSEFHDQNGNMRSRQVITAHLEAFRNILEQNGFTELPRLFFPPALNHSFGNDQESIQAILHDYGIRYVITRFSRARRFAPPLHEKITWECGVGLLERGLAPVPWNVSASLPDWDFSGPILPLHWGNLLHPDPERSSDIVDGWAEMLLAGTAGPERILAANFDTCWRQAAIFYFGSLSSDGASIVVDLQPLPQDMPGSSGSFFLKVRGNHAAQFRSQEAQIVSDHLDNSSIRTLQILPKKGRKRIRLLLC
;
A
#
# COMPACT_ATOMS: atom_id res chain seq x y z
N MET A 1 -0.83 -25.77 -1.76
CA MET A 1 0.63 -25.69 -1.59
C MET A 1 1.16 -24.65 -2.57
N ASN A 2 2.05 -23.76 -2.13
CA ASN A 2 2.59 -22.68 -2.99
C ASN A 2 3.90 -23.07 -3.68
N HIS A 3 4.20 -24.36 -3.67
CA HIS A 3 5.41 -24.95 -4.20
C HIS A 3 5.07 -26.34 -4.79
N ALA A 4 5.66 -26.67 -5.92
CA ALA A 4 5.60 -28.00 -6.51
C ALA A 4 6.93 -28.36 -7.19
N THR A 5 7.28 -29.64 -7.15
CA THR A 5 8.50 -30.18 -7.77
C THR A 5 8.13 -31.11 -8.93
N GLY A 6 8.89 -31.07 -10.02
CA GLY A 6 8.74 -31.99 -11.15
C GLY A 6 9.96 -31.97 -12.06
N LYS A 7 10.39 -33.12 -12.59
CA LYS A 7 11.51 -33.24 -13.56
C LYS A 7 12.73 -32.34 -13.27
N ASN A 8 13.22 -32.33 -12.02
CA ASN A 8 14.38 -31.55 -11.56
C ASN A 8 14.20 -30.02 -11.61
N ILE A 9 12.95 -29.54 -11.56
CA ILE A 9 12.63 -28.14 -11.30
C ILE A 9 11.71 -28.02 -10.09
N GLU A 10 11.79 -26.87 -9.45
CA GLU A 10 10.89 -26.41 -8.39
C GLU A 10 10.18 -25.16 -8.88
N VAL A 11 8.85 -25.13 -8.76
CA VAL A 11 8.02 -24.00 -9.14
C VAL A 11 7.36 -23.45 -7.89
N PHE A 12 7.39 -22.12 -7.76
CA PHE A 12 6.88 -21.38 -6.63
C PHE A 12 5.81 -20.39 -7.10
N LEU A 13 4.74 -20.29 -6.31
CA LEU A 13 3.89 -19.11 -6.27
C LEU A 13 4.54 -18.15 -5.26
N PRO A 14 5.27 -17.11 -5.68
CA PRO A 14 5.94 -16.22 -4.75
C PRO A 14 4.93 -15.37 -3.98
N LEU A 15 5.22 -15.12 -2.70
CA LEU A 15 4.56 -14.09 -1.90
C LEU A 15 4.95 -12.72 -2.48
N PRO A 16 3.99 -11.86 -2.85
CA PRO A 16 4.33 -10.51 -3.30
C PRO A 16 4.79 -9.68 -2.12
N ILE A 17 5.77 -8.81 -2.33
CA ILE A 17 6.24 -7.82 -1.38
C ILE A 17 6.01 -6.44 -1.98
N PHE A 18 5.34 -5.57 -1.23
CA PHE A 18 5.03 -4.22 -1.66
C PHE A 18 5.26 -3.22 -0.51
N PRO A 19 6.16 -2.22 -0.68
CA PRO A 19 6.38 -1.21 0.33
C PRO A 19 5.26 -0.15 0.32
N VAL A 20 4.84 0.23 1.52
CA VAL A 20 3.87 1.31 1.78
C VAL A 20 4.49 2.25 2.78
N ILE A 21 4.46 3.54 2.48
CA ILE A 21 4.99 4.60 3.35
C ILE A 21 3.81 5.44 3.85
N GLU A 22 3.48 5.33 5.13
CA GLU A 22 2.41 6.06 5.82
C GLU A 22 2.93 7.41 6.37
N ASP A 23 2.02 8.29 6.79
CA ASP A 23 2.30 9.63 7.32
C ASP A 23 3.10 10.57 6.38
N VAL A 24 2.99 10.36 5.07
CA VAL A 24 3.58 11.27 4.08
C VAL A 24 2.72 12.53 3.96
N GLY A 25 3.30 13.71 3.75
CA GLY A 25 2.53 14.93 3.51
C GLY A 25 2.53 15.94 4.67
N TRP A 26 2.98 15.56 5.86
CA TRP A 26 3.25 16.53 6.92
C TRP A 26 4.35 17.52 6.49
N TRP A 27 4.17 18.82 6.74
CA TRP A 27 5.23 19.83 6.61
C TRP A 27 5.95 20.05 7.92
N GLN A 28 5.25 19.91 9.04
CA GLN A 28 5.82 19.96 10.37
C GLN A 28 6.21 18.54 10.81
N GLY A 29 7.39 18.37 11.43
CA GLY A 29 7.82 17.08 11.96
C GLY A 29 7.39 16.86 13.42
N GLU A 30 7.22 17.93 14.18
CA GLU A 30 6.98 17.88 15.62
C GLU A 30 5.66 17.19 15.97
N ASP A 31 5.73 16.20 16.87
CA ASP A 31 4.56 15.57 17.45
C ASP A 31 3.87 16.54 18.41
N GLY A 32 2.62 16.90 18.09
CA GLY A 32 1.84 17.82 18.91
C GLY A 32 0.81 17.12 19.81
N SER A 33 0.81 15.79 19.87
CA SER A 33 -0.21 15.00 20.56
C SER A 33 -0.36 15.32 22.05
N ALA A 34 0.73 15.69 22.73
CA ALA A 34 0.71 16.09 24.14
C ALA A 34 -0.15 17.34 24.43
N VAL A 35 -0.40 18.17 23.41
CA VAL A 35 -1.19 19.41 23.50
C VAL A 35 -2.42 19.37 22.59
N GLN A 36 -2.97 18.17 22.34
CA GLN A 36 -4.18 17.94 21.53
C GLN A 36 -4.04 18.33 20.04
N GLN A 37 -2.81 18.43 19.53
CA GLN A 37 -2.55 18.55 18.10
C GLN A 37 -2.30 17.15 17.48
N PRO A 38 -2.14 17.03 16.15
CA PRO A 38 -1.98 15.73 15.51
C PRO A 38 -0.75 14.97 15.99
N TYR A 39 -0.84 13.65 15.94
CA TYR A 39 0.33 12.80 15.92
C TYR A 39 1.01 12.97 14.57
N ARG A 40 2.16 13.65 14.58
CA ARG A 40 3.10 13.68 13.45
C ARG A 40 4.20 12.67 13.70
N ASN A 41 5.13 12.50 12.78
CA ASN A 41 6.21 11.50 12.85
C ASN A 41 7.34 11.81 13.86
N ALA A 42 7.19 12.81 14.74
CA ALA A 42 8.20 13.29 15.70
C ALA A 42 9.56 13.61 15.06
N PHE A 43 9.55 14.09 13.82
CA PHE A 43 10.75 14.38 13.07
C PHE A 43 11.37 15.71 13.53
N PRO A 44 12.71 15.82 13.68
CA PRO A 44 13.36 16.94 14.37
C PRO A 44 13.41 18.25 13.56
N ARG A 45 12.80 18.27 12.37
CA ARG A 45 12.75 19.43 11.48
C ARG A 45 11.46 19.42 10.67
N ARG A 46 11.21 20.52 9.97
CA ARG A 46 10.20 20.57 8.90
C ARG A 46 10.61 19.65 7.75
N HIS A 47 9.61 19.09 7.09
CA HIS A 47 9.82 18.34 5.86
C HIS A 47 10.09 19.29 4.69
N CYS A 48 10.81 18.78 3.69
CA CYS A 48 11.17 19.53 2.50
C CYS A 48 11.13 18.63 1.26
N LEU A 49 11.34 19.23 0.08
CA LEU A 49 11.33 18.51 -1.20
C LEU A 49 12.26 17.29 -1.23
N ALA A 50 13.44 17.39 -0.60
CA ALA A 50 14.41 16.30 -0.55
C ALA A 50 13.85 15.03 0.12
N ASP A 51 12.90 15.16 1.05
CA ASP A 51 12.26 14.02 1.71
C ASP A 51 11.35 13.23 0.75
N TYR A 52 10.75 13.90 -0.23
CA TYR A 52 9.97 13.26 -1.30
C TYR A 52 10.88 12.66 -2.38
N GLN A 53 12.01 13.32 -2.67
CA GLN A 53 13.03 12.80 -3.59
C GLN A 53 13.64 11.48 -3.07
N ALA A 54 13.80 11.34 -1.75
CA ALA A 54 14.22 10.09 -1.12
C ALA A 54 13.22 8.93 -1.41
N LEU A 55 11.92 9.21 -1.41
CA LEU A 55 10.89 8.21 -1.75
C LEU A 55 10.96 7.78 -3.22
N VAL A 56 11.18 8.73 -4.14
CA VAL A 56 11.37 8.41 -5.57
C VAL A 56 12.63 7.57 -5.77
N ARG A 57 13.72 7.91 -5.08
CA ARG A 57 14.95 7.10 -5.10
C ARG A 57 14.69 5.66 -4.64
N LEU A 58 13.93 5.48 -3.56
CA LEU A 58 13.53 4.15 -3.10
C LEU A 58 12.74 3.39 -4.17
N ALA A 59 11.73 4.04 -4.77
CA ALA A 59 10.90 3.48 -5.83
C ALA A 59 11.74 3.06 -7.05
N ASP A 60 12.61 3.94 -7.53
CA ASP A 60 13.46 3.71 -8.70
C ASP A 60 14.48 2.59 -8.46
N ARG A 61 15.09 2.54 -7.27
CA ARG A 61 15.99 1.46 -6.86
C ARG A 61 15.30 0.09 -6.85
N LEU A 62 14.02 0.06 -6.48
CA LEU A 62 13.23 -1.16 -6.42
C LEU A 62 12.57 -1.52 -7.76
N GLY A 63 12.44 -0.55 -8.68
CA GLY A 63 11.60 -0.70 -9.87
C GLY A 63 10.12 -0.88 -9.51
N VAL A 64 9.66 -0.26 -8.42
CA VAL A 64 8.31 -0.40 -7.87
C VAL A 64 7.64 0.96 -7.77
N ARG A 65 6.39 1.06 -8.21
CA ARG A 65 5.53 2.19 -7.92
C ARG A 65 5.01 2.08 -6.48
N ILE A 66 5.70 2.68 -5.52
CA ILE A 66 5.41 2.51 -4.08
C ILE A 66 4.15 3.29 -3.66
N GLY A 67 3.43 2.79 -2.66
CA GLY A 67 2.22 3.43 -2.14
C GLY A 67 2.54 4.44 -1.04
N LEU A 68 1.98 5.65 -1.12
CA LEU A 68 2.19 6.74 -0.16
C LEU A 68 0.88 7.08 0.56
N GLY A 69 0.79 6.83 1.87
CA GLY A 69 -0.31 7.30 2.70
C GLY A 69 -0.19 8.79 2.97
N MET A 70 -0.94 9.60 2.22
CA MET A 70 -0.88 11.06 2.28
C MET A 70 -1.79 11.63 3.36
N VAL A 71 -1.22 12.50 4.22
CA VAL A 71 -1.91 13.39 5.14
C VAL A 71 -1.85 14.81 4.58
N LEU A 72 -3.00 15.37 4.19
CA LEU A 72 -3.05 16.56 3.34
C LEU A 72 -3.48 17.84 4.04
N GLY A 73 -3.76 17.83 5.34
CA GLY A 73 -4.26 19.02 6.04
C GLY A 73 -3.30 20.20 5.94
N GLU A 74 -2.00 19.94 6.06
CA GLU A 74 -0.98 20.98 5.91
C GLU A 74 -0.74 21.41 4.45
N TRP A 75 -1.44 20.82 3.48
CA TRP A 75 -1.48 21.23 2.07
C TRP A 75 -2.67 22.12 1.71
N ASP A 76 -3.57 22.39 2.66
CA ASP A 76 -4.74 23.24 2.47
C ASP A 76 -4.34 24.69 2.22
N ARG A 77 -4.55 25.18 1.00
CA ARG A 77 -4.15 26.53 0.57
C ARG A 77 -5.15 27.59 0.98
N ASN A 78 -6.41 27.20 1.06
CA ASN A 78 -7.51 28.15 1.21
C ASN A 78 -8.11 28.14 2.62
N ASN A 79 -7.47 27.42 3.56
CA ASN A 79 -8.02 27.16 4.90
C ASN A 79 -9.44 26.56 4.83
N SER A 80 -9.69 25.73 3.80
CA SER A 80 -10.97 25.09 3.56
C SER A 80 -11.38 24.15 4.70
N LEU A 81 -10.42 23.63 5.47
CA LEU A 81 -10.70 22.76 6.62
C LEU A 81 -11.39 23.45 7.80
N ARG A 82 -11.49 24.79 7.83
CA ARG A 82 -12.31 25.52 8.83
C ARG A 82 -13.75 25.05 8.86
N GLY A 83 -14.28 24.64 7.70
CA GLY A 83 -15.67 24.21 7.53
C GLY A 83 -15.91 22.72 7.72
N VAL A 84 -14.87 21.93 8.03
CA VAL A 84 -14.95 20.47 8.07
C VAL A 84 -14.93 20.01 9.52
N THR A 85 -16.07 19.50 9.99
CA THR A 85 -16.26 19.08 11.38
C THR A 85 -15.23 18.03 11.80
N GLY A 86 -14.41 18.39 12.79
CA GLY A 86 -13.44 17.48 13.40
C GLY A 86 -12.22 17.16 12.55
N ALA A 87 -11.99 17.88 11.44
CA ALA A 87 -10.81 17.71 10.61
C ALA A 87 -9.52 18.27 11.22
N THR A 88 -9.60 19.30 12.08
CA THR A 88 -8.41 19.95 12.65
C THR A 88 -8.61 20.31 14.12
N TRP A 89 -7.51 20.38 14.87
CA TRP A 89 -7.49 20.81 16.27
C TRP A 89 -7.84 22.29 16.46
N MET A 90 -7.77 23.09 15.38
CA MET A 90 -8.09 24.51 15.39
C MET A 90 -9.58 24.77 15.08
N GLY A 91 -10.31 23.77 14.58
CA GLY A 91 -11.71 23.93 14.18
C GLY A 91 -11.90 25.05 13.15
N ASP A 92 -12.87 25.93 13.41
CA ASP A 92 -13.21 27.10 12.59
C ASP A 92 -12.09 28.17 12.55
N HIS A 93 -11.12 28.09 13.46
CA HIS A 93 -9.94 28.94 13.48
C HIS A 93 -8.75 28.41 12.67
N TRP A 94 -8.90 27.29 11.96
CA TRP A 94 -7.83 26.67 11.16
C TRP A 94 -7.05 27.68 10.31
N ASN A 95 -5.73 27.74 10.49
CA ASN A 95 -4.86 28.62 9.71
C ASN A 95 -3.57 27.91 9.31
N ASN A 96 -3.49 27.54 8.03
CA ASN A 96 -2.37 26.84 7.44
C ASN A 96 -1.31 27.75 6.81
N GLN A 97 -1.40 29.08 6.97
CA GLN A 97 -0.47 30.02 6.34
C GLN A 97 1.01 29.72 6.62
N ILE A 98 1.34 29.20 7.80
CA ILE A 98 2.71 28.79 8.16
C ILE A 98 3.30 27.71 7.24
N ASN A 99 2.45 26.89 6.62
CA ASN A 99 2.87 25.82 5.72
C ASN A 99 2.76 26.20 4.23
N GLN A 100 2.22 27.39 3.93
CA GLN A 100 2.08 27.89 2.57
C GLN A 100 3.33 28.66 2.16
N GLY A 101 4.01 28.15 1.13
CA GLY A 101 5.17 28.80 0.53
C GLY A 101 5.59 28.11 -0.77
N PRO A 102 6.63 28.61 -1.45
CA PRO A 102 7.07 28.09 -2.75
C PRO A 102 7.38 26.58 -2.74
N TRP A 103 7.89 26.06 -1.62
CA TRP A 103 8.19 24.63 -1.44
C TRP A 103 6.98 23.72 -1.68
N LEU A 104 5.77 24.22 -1.43
CA LEU A 104 4.53 23.46 -1.61
C LEU A 104 4.19 23.34 -3.10
N ASP A 105 4.39 24.41 -3.88
CA ASP A 105 4.27 24.37 -5.35
C ASP A 105 5.31 23.46 -5.98
N GLU A 106 6.58 23.62 -5.58
CA GLU A 106 7.70 22.80 -6.04
C GLU A 106 7.47 21.31 -5.77
N THR A 107 6.98 20.98 -4.58
CA THR A 107 6.72 19.59 -4.18
C THR A 107 5.48 19.02 -4.86
N ALA A 108 4.41 19.80 -5.00
CA ALA A 108 3.23 19.40 -5.76
C ALA A 108 3.60 19.08 -7.21
N GLU A 109 4.38 19.97 -7.86
CA GLU A 109 4.87 19.76 -9.21
C GLU A 109 5.75 18.53 -9.32
N TYR A 110 6.71 18.37 -8.41
CA TYR A 110 7.56 17.19 -8.37
C TYR A 110 6.74 15.90 -8.27
N LEU A 111 5.80 15.80 -7.33
CA LEU A 111 4.97 14.61 -7.15
C LEU A 111 4.09 14.29 -8.38
N ARG A 112 3.56 15.31 -9.07
CA ARG A 112 2.80 15.10 -10.32
C ARG A 112 3.68 14.51 -11.42
N HIS A 113 4.95 14.93 -11.52
CA HIS A 113 5.90 14.36 -12.47
C HIS A 113 6.40 12.96 -12.10
N GLN A 114 6.19 12.52 -10.85
CA GLN A 114 6.68 11.25 -10.33
C GLN A 114 5.57 10.20 -10.14
N GLN A 115 4.41 10.38 -10.79
CA GLN A 115 3.29 9.43 -10.74
C GLN A 115 3.63 8.03 -11.28
N GLY A 116 4.71 7.88 -12.06
CA GLY A 116 5.22 6.57 -12.49
C GLY A 116 5.89 5.78 -11.37
N SER A 117 6.58 6.47 -10.45
CA SER A 117 7.33 5.88 -9.34
C SER A 117 6.54 5.91 -8.02
N LEU A 118 5.56 6.79 -7.89
CA LEU A 118 4.76 6.96 -6.68
C LEU A 118 3.26 6.79 -6.95
N GLU A 119 2.55 6.13 -6.05
CA GLU A 119 1.10 6.07 -6.02
C GLU A 119 0.59 6.75 -4.76
N LEU A 120 -0.07 7.89 -4.92
CA LEU A 120 -0.71 8.56 -3.79
C LEU A 120 -1.87 7.71 -3.27
N GLY A 121 -1.97 7.62 -1.96
CA GLY A 121 -3.02 6.99 -1.19
C GLY A 121 -3.64 7.98 -0.22
N LEU A 122 -4.91 7.79 0.07
CA LEU A 122 -5.60 8.56 1.09
C LEU A 122 -5.22 7.98 2.45
N HIS A 123 -4.56 8.78 3.28
CA HIS A 123 -4.39 8.45 4.69
C HIS A 123 -5.37 9.27 5.52
N ALA A 124 -5.27 10.61 5.47
CA ALA A 124 -6.07 11.47 6.32
C ALA A 124 -6.05 12.95 5.87
N LEU A 125 -6.89 13.79 6.47
CA LEU A 125 -6.68 15.23 6.50
C LEU A 125 -5.66 15.60 7.57
N CYS A 126 -5.90 15.25 8.83
CA CYS A 126 -4.96 15.51 9.93
C CYS A 126 -4.75 14.29 10.84
N HIS A 127 -5.08 13.09 10.36
CA HIS A 127 -4.85 11.78 11.00
C HIS A 127 -5.81 11.46 12.16
N GLU A 128 -6.17 12.44 12.99
CA GLU A 128 -7.11 12.27 14.09
C GLU A 128 -8.45 12.96 13.85
N PHE A 129 -9.39 12.78 14.77
CA PHE A 129 -10.66 13.50 14.79
C PHE A 129 -10.70 14.44 15.99
N TRP A 130 -11.26 15.65 15.86
CA TRP A 130 -11.40 16.58 16.97
C TRP A 130 -12.85 16.88 17.30
N HIS A 131 -13.19 16.78 18.58
CA HIS A 131 -14.47 17.17 19.12
C HIS A 131 -14.27 18.14 20.28
N GLU A 132 -14.79 19.36 20.16
CA GLU A 132 -14.64 20.41 21.19
C GLU A 132 -13.18 20.66 21.59
N GLY A 133 -12.26 20.66 20.61
CA GLY A 133 -10.82 20.85 20.83
C GLY A 133 -10.09 19.65 21.46
N LYS A 134 -10.80 18.55 21.74
CA LYS A 134 -10.22 17.31 22.23
C LYS A 134 -9.97 16.35 21.07
N MET A 135 -8.77 15.79 21.05
CA MET A 135 -8.36 14.81 20.07
C MET A 135 -8.95 13.43 20.40
N GLU A 136 -9.52 12.79 19.39
CA GLU A 136 -10.04 11.43 19.42
C GLU A 136 -9.40 10.60 18.32
N ARG A 137 -8.87 9.43 18.69
CA ARG A 137 -8.35 8.45 17.73
C ARG A 137 -9.51 7.71 17.08
N SER A 138 -9.63 7.65 15.76
CA SER A 138 -8.94 8.37 14.67
C SER A 138 -9.95 9.04 13.72
N GLU A 139 -9.47 9.60 12.60
CA GLU A 139 -10.25 10.46 11.69
C GLU A 139 -11.56 9.82 11.19
N PHE A 140 -11.51 8.55 10.76
CA PHE A 140 -12.67 7.86 10.16
C PHE A 140 -13.38 6.87 11.08
N HIS A 141 -12.72 6.44 12.16
CA HIS A 141 -13.25 5.48 13.14
C HIS A 141 -12.81 5.84 14.55
N ASP A 142 -13.61 5.55 15.56
CA ASP A 142 -13.14 5.61 16.94
C ASP A 142 -12.16 4.46 17.29
N GLN A 143 -11.60 4.48 18.50
CA GLN A 143 -10.70 3.44 19.02
C GLN A 143 -11.31 2.02 19.10
N ASN A 144 -12.64 1.90 19.00
CA ASN A 144 -13.35 0.64 19.00
C ASN A 144 -13.70 0.17 17.57
N GLY A 145 -13.25 0.88 16.55
CA GLY A 145 -13.58 0.61 15.14
C GLY A 145 -15.01 0.99 14.77
N ASN A 146 -15.68 1.85 15.55
CA ASN A 146 -16.94 2.43 15.14
C ASN A 146 -16.67 3.54 14.13
N MET A 147 -17.25 3.42 12.95
CA MET A 147 -17.13 4.41 11.89
C MET A 147 -17.76 5.75 12.34
N ARG A 148 -17.14 6.89 11.97
CA ARG A 148 -17.80 8.20 12.06
C ARG A 148 -19.05 8.21 11.19
N SER A 149 -19.92 9.21 11.35
CA SER A 149 -21.13 9.28 10.53
C SER A 149 -20.77 9.38 9.04
N ARG A 150 -21.61 8.81 8.17
CA ARG A 150 -21.44 8.89 6.71
C ARG A 150 -21.23 10.34 6.24
N GLN A 151 -21.96 11.29 6.83
CA GLN A 151 -21.81 12.72 6.52
C GLN A 151 -20.41 13.24 6.84
N VAL A 152 -19.87 12.91 8.02
CA VAL A 152 -18.50 13.32 8.41
C VAL A 152 -17.48 12.72 7.46
N ILE A 153 -17.56 11.43 7.19
CA ILE A 153 -16.62 10.75 6.28
C ILE A 153 -16.66 11.36 4.88
N THR A 154 -17.86 11.56 4.34
CA THR A 154 -18.06 12.18 3.02
C THR A 154 -17.44 13.57 2.97
N ALA A 155 -17.67 14.40 4.00
CA ALA A 155 -17.09 15.74 4.08
C ALA A 155 -15.56 15.72 4.12
N HIS A 156 -14.96 14.75 4.83
CA HIS A 156 -13.51 14.58 4.87
C HIS A 156 -12.94 14.14 3.51
N LEU A 157 -13.61 13.19 2.83
CA LEU A 157 -13.20 12.74 1.50
C LEU A 157 -13.27 13.86 0.46
N GLU A 158 -14.32 14.69 0.50
CA GLU A 158 -14.44 15.86 -0.38
C GLU A 158 -13.39 16.92 -0.07
N ALA A 159 -13.11 17.19 1.21
CA ALA A 159 -12.04 18.11 1.58
C ALA A 159 -10.67 17.61 1.11
N PHE A 160 -10.40 16.31 1.22
CA PHE A 160 -9.18 15.70 0.71
C PHE A 160 -9.05 15.87 -0.81
N ARG A 161 -10.14 15.62 -1.56
CA ARG A 161 -10.21 15.90 -3.01
C ARG A 161 -9.91 17.37 -3.32
N ASN A 162 -10.57 18.29 -2.62
CA ASN A 162 -10.40 19.72 -2.85
C ASN A 162 -8.96 20.17 -2.61
N ILE A 163 -8.28 19.62 -1.60
CA ILE A 163 -6.87 19.94 -1.34
C ILE A 163 -5.96 19.37 -2.44
N LEU A 164 -6.25 18.17 -2.94
CA LEU A 164 -5.53 17.62 -4.09
C LEU A 164 -5.68 18.51 -5.34
N GLU A 165 -6.90 18.97 -5.63
CA GLU A 165 -7.20 19.85 -6.77
C GLU A 165 -6.50 21.21 -6.63
N GLN A 166 -6.49 21.80 -5.42
CA GLN A 166 -5.72 23.01 -5.10
C GLN A 166 -4.22 22.86 -5.41
N ASN A 167 -3.72 21.62 -5.43
CA ASN A 167 -2.34 21.26 -5.68
C ASN A 167 -2.12 20.62 -7.07
N GLY A 168 -3.10 20.77 -7.98
CA GLY A 168 -2.99 20.37 -9.38
C GLY A 168 -3.14 18.87 -9.64
N PHE A 169 -3.57 18.09 -8.66
CA PHE A 169 -3.91 16.67 -8.88
C PHE A 169 -5.36 16.56 -9.34
N THR A 170 -5.61 15.75 -10.37
CA THR A 170 -6.94 15.62 -11.00
C THR A 170 -7.69 14.35 -10.58
N GLU A 171 -7.00 13.41 -9.94
CA GLU A 171 -7.57 12.11 -9.57
C GLU A 171 -7.47 11.90 -8.06
N LEU A 172 -8.54 11.32 -7.50
CA LEU A 172 -8.47 10.79 -6.15
C LEU A 172 -7.62 9.51 -6.11
N PRO A 173 -6.93 9.26 -4.99
CA PRO A 173 -6.26 8.01 -4.75
C PRO A 173 -7.17 6.79 -4.90
N ARG A 174 -6.59 5.65 -5.28
CA ARG A 174 -7.27 4.34 -5.27
C ARG A 174 -6.96 3.51 -4.02
N LEU A 175 -5.94 3.94 -3.26
CA LEU A 175 -5.49 3.30 -2.02
C LEU A 175 -6.01 4.10 -0.82
N PHE A 176 -6.45 3.38 0.22
CA PHE A 176 -6.81 3.93 1.51
C PHE A 176 -6.01 3.27 2.63
N PHE A 177 -5.45 4.09 3.50
CA PHE A 177 -4.68 3.68 4.67
C PHE A 177 -5.40 4.23 5.91
N PRO A 178 -6.14 3.41 6.68
CA PRO A 178 -6.89 3.92 7.82
C PRO A 178 -5.93 4.53 8.88
N PRO A 179 -6.12 5.79 9.31
CA PRO A 179 -5.30 6.42 10.34
C PRO A 179 -5.35 5.66 11.66
N ALA A 180 -4.19 5.56 12.32
CA ALA A 180 -3.98 4.74 13.51
C ALA A 180 -4.36 3.25 13.35
N LEU A 181 -4.65 2.81 12.12
CA LEU A 181 -5.11 1.47 11.76
C LEU A 181 -6.46 1.09 12.40
N ASN A 182 -7.20 2.05 12.95
CA ASN A 182 -8.58 1.85 13.38
C ASN A 182 -9.45 1.77 12.13
N HIS A 183 -10.25 0.71 12.03
CA HIS A 183 -11.06 0.44 10.85
C HIS A 183 -12.23 -0.47 11.18
N SER A 184 -13.10 -0.72 10.21
CA SER A 184 -14.09 -1.78 10.30
C SER A 184 -14.41 -2.39 8.95
N PHE A 185 -14.92 -3.63 8.96
CA PHE A 185 -15.36 -4.32 7.75
C PHE A 185 -16.39 -5.41 8.03
N GLY A 186 -17.09 -5.84 6.97
CA GLY A 186 -18.06 -6.92 6.96
C GLY A 186 -19.49 -6.48 7.28
N ASN A 187 -19.81 -5.20 7.05
CA ASN A 187 -21.13 -4.61 7.33
C ASN A 187 -21.84 -4.12 6.05
N ASP A 188 -21.47 -4.71 4.91
CA ASP A 188 -22.09 -4.50 3.60
C ASP A 188 -22.23 -3.00 3.25
N GLN A 189 -23.40 -2.55 2.81
CA GLN A 189 -23.64 -1.17 2.33
C GLN A 189 -23.50 -0.09 3.43
N GLU A 190 -23.54 -0.49 4.69
CA GLU A 190 -23.31 0.38 5.85
C GLU A 190 -21.82 0.49 6.21
N SER A 191 -20.95 -0.24 5.50
CA SER A 191 -19.50 -0.18 5.68
C SER A 191 -18.88 1.09 5.12
N ILE A 192 -17.70 1.44 5.62
CA ILE A 192 -16.89 2.53 5.04
C ILE A 192 -16.47 2.19 3.61
N GLN A 193 -16.35 0.92 3.26
CA GLN A 193 -15.94 0.43 1.95
C GLN A 193 -16.96 0.80 0.88
N ALA A 194 -18.26 0.79 1.21
CA ALA A 194 -19.29 1.30 0.31
C ALA A 194 -19.06 2.79 0.00
N ILE A 195 -18.76 3.61 1.03
CA ILE A 195 -18.45 5.03 0.85
C ILE A 195 -17.17 5.20 0.03
N LEU A 196 -16.09 4.50 0.39
CA LEU A 196 -14.79 4.59 -0.28
C LEU A 196 -14.89 4.19 -1.77
N HIS A 197 -15.67 3.16 -2.09
CA HIS A 197 -15.89 2.71 -3.46
C HIS A 197 -16.47 3.81 -4.35
N ASP A 198 -17.45 4.57 -3.83
CA ASP A 198 -18.08 5.70 -4.52
C ASP A 198 -17.09 6.84 -4.79
N TYR A 199 -16.04 6.95 -3.99
CA TYR A 199 -14.93 7.90 -4.15
C TYR A 199 -13.78 7.39 -5.01
N GLY A 200 -13.94 6.22 -5.65
CA GLY A 200 -12.92 5.65 -6.54
C GLY A 200 -11.84 4.83 -5.84
N ILE A 201 -11.90 4.69 -4.52
CA ILE A 201 -11.00 3.82 -3.76
C ILE A 201 -11.30 2.37 -4.15
N ARG A 202 -10.24 1.58 -4.33
CA ARG A 202 -10.32 0.17 -4.74
C ARG A 202 -9.67 -0.74 -3.73
N TYR A 203 -8.76 -0.22 -2.90
CA TYR A 203 -8.03 -1.01 -1.93
C TYR A 203 -7.87 -0.29 -0.60
N VAL A 204 -7.99 -1.06 0.47
CA VAL A 204 -7.65 -0.69 1.84
C VAL A 204 -6.51 -1.58 2.32
N ILE A 205 -5.48 -0.95 2.89
CA ILE A 205 -4.34 -1.65 3.47
C ILE A 205 -4.37 -1.37 4.97
N THR A 206 -4.65 -2.39 5.78
CA THR A 206 -4.93 -2.20 7.20
C THR A 206 -4.54 -3.42 8.04
N ARG A 207 -4.73 -3.35 9.35
CA ARG A 207 -4.55 -4.46 10.27
C ARG A 207 -5.90 -5.02 10.68
N PHE A 208 -6.19 -6.24 10.26
CA PHE A 208 -7.44 -6.93 10.59
C PHE A 208 -7.56 -7.15 12.09
N SER A 209 -6.45 -7.27 12.84
CA SER A 209 -6.48 -7.39 14.30
C SER A 209 -6.86 -6.10 15.03
N ARG A 210 -6.78 -4.94 14.36
CA ARG A 210 -7.24 -3.63 14.86
C ARG A 210 -8.65 -3.29 14.37
N ALA A 211 -9.07 -3.83 13.24
CA ALA A 211 -10.37 -3.55 12.66
C ALA A 211 -11.51 -4.23 13.44
N ARG A 212 -12.61 -3.51 13.66
CA ARG A 212 -13.88 -4.11 14.09
C ARG A 212 -14.45 -4.96 12.97
N ARG A 213 -14.69 -6.25 13.25
CA ARG A 213 -15.19 -7.22 12.27
C ARG A 213 -16.66 -7.51 12.52
N PHE A 214 -17.49 -7.25 11.53
CA PHE A 214 -18.92 -7.62 11.52
C PHE A 214 -19.13 -8.99 10.86
N ALA A 215 -18.18 -9.42 10.01
CA ALA A 215 -18.09 -10.75 9.43
C ALA A 215 -16.63 -11.24 9.43
N PRO A 216 -16.37 -12.56 9.42
CA PRO A 216 -15.01 -13.07 9.25
C PRO A 216 -14.46 -12.69 7.87
N PRO A 217 -13.14 -12.42 7.75
CA PRO A 217 -12.54 -12.23 6.44
C PRO A 217 -12.52 -13.56 5.66
N LEU A 218 -12.52 -13.49 4.33
CA LEU A 218 -12.45 -14.68 3.47
C LEU A 218 -11.15 -15.48 3.65
N HIS A 219 -10.07 -14.79 4.03
CA HIS A 219 -8.81 -15.37 4.46
C HIS A 219 -8.20 -14.47 5.55
N GLU A 220 -7.39 -15.02 6.45
CA GLU A 220 -6.83 -14.28 7.59
C GLU A 220 -5.97 -13.05 7.20
N LYS A 221 -5.52 -12.98 5.93
CA LYS A 221 -4.72 -11.89 5.37
C LYS A 221 -5.40 -11.09 4.25
N ILE A 222 -6.54 -11.54 3.72
CA ILE A 222 -7.17 -10.89 2.57
C ILE A 222 -8.69 -11.06 2.60
N THR A 223 -9.42 -10.00 2.29
CA THR A 223 -10.88 -10.02 2.13
C THR A 223 -11.32 -8.86 1.24
N TRP A 224 -12.59 -8.76 0.89
CA TRP A 224 -13.15 -7.58 0.21
C TRP A 224 -14.62 -7.44 0.58
N GLU A 225 -15.14 -6.24 0.42
CA GLU A 225 -16.58 -5.96 0.48
C GLU A 225 -16.87 -4.74 -0.38
N CYS A 226 -18.09 -4.63 -0.92
CA CYS A 226 -18.51 -3.50 -1.74
C CYS A 226 -17.54 -3.15 -2.90
N GLY A 227 -16.88 -4.16 -3.48
CA GLY A 227 -15.91 -3.97 -4.56
C GLY A 227 -14.54 -3.41 -4.14
N VAL A 228 -14.29 -3.25 -2.84
CA VAL A 228 -13.02 -2.76 -2.29
C VAL A 228 -12.23 -3.92 -1.69
N GLY A 229 -11.00 -4.12 -2.14
CA GLY A 229 -10.07 -5.12 -1.61
C GLY A 229 -9.45 -4.67 -0.28
N LEU A 230 -9.34 -5.57 0.70
CA LEU A 230 -8.68 -5.34 1.97
C LEU A 230 -7.50 -6.30 2.12
N LEU A 231 -6.31 -5.76 2.37
CA LEU A 231 -5.10 -6.55 2.56
C LEU A 231 -4.49 -6.29 3.94
N GLU A 232 -4.16 -7.35 4.66
CA GLU A 232 -3.50 -7.29 5.97
C GLU A 232 -2.03 -6.86 5.81
N ARG A 233 -1.66 -5.74 6.43
CA ARG A 233 -0.30 -5.20 6.38
C ARG A 233 0.63 -5.63 7.50
N GLY A 234 0.15 -6.32 8.53
CA GLY A 234 0.97 -6.68 9.69
C GLY A 234 1.42 -5.47 10.51
N LEU A 235 2.40 -5.68 11.38
CA LEU A 235 3.02 -4.62 12.17
C LEU A 235 4.09 -3.89 11.37
N ALA A 236 4.21 -2.57 11.56
CA ALA A 236 5.42 -1.87 11.14
C ALA A 236 6.62 -2.41 11.91
N PRO A 237 7.74 -2.75 11.24
CA PRO A 237 8.96 -3.18 11.93
C PRO A 237 9.59 -2.04 12.73
N VAL A 238 9.30 -0.79 12.36
CA VAL A 238 9.82 0.41 12.98
C VAL A 238 8.67 1.25 13.56
N PRO A 239 8.78 1.74 14.82
CA PRO A 239 7.82 2.68 15.38
C PRO A 239 7.72 3.98 14.57
N TRP A 240 6.55 4.62 14.60
CA TRP A 240 6.26 5.82 13.82
C TRP A 240 7.14 7.02 14.16
N ASN A 241 7.63 7.10 15.40
CA ASN A 241 8.40 8.22 15.94
C ASN A 241 9.93 8.03 15.84
N VAL A 242 10.40 7.05 15.06
CA VAL A 242 11.84 6.77 14.91
C VAL A 242 12.29 7.18 13.51
N SER A 243 13.23 8.12 13.44
CA SER A 243 13.84 8.56 12.18
C SER A 243 15.05 7.70 11.77
N ALA A 244 15.46 7.78 10.51
CA ALA A 244 16.74 7.22 10.01
C ALA A 244 16.98 5.75 10.43
N SER A 245 15.94 4.93 10.32
CA SER A 245 15.95 3.58 10.85
C SER A 245 16.70 2.64 9.93
N LEU A 246 17.51 1.77 10.52
CA LEU A 246 18.18 0.70 9.77
C LEU A 246 17.14 -0.32 9.27
N PRO A 247 17.38 -0.93 8.10
CA PRO A 247 16.50 -1.93 7.54
C PRO A 247 16.51 -3.20 8.39
N ASP A 248 15.34 -3.54 8.93
CA ASP A 248 15.09 -4.80 9.61
C ASP A 248 13.62 -5.19 9.42
N TRP A 249 13.38 -6.30 8.74
CA TRP A 249 12.04 -6.85 8.53
C TRP A 249 12.10 -8.34 8.21
N ASP A 250 11.16 -9.09 8.76
CA ASP A 250 11.11 -10.55 8.68
C ASP A 250 10.38 -11.09 7.43
N PHE A 251 9.84 -10.19 6.59
CA PHE A 251 9.01 -10.55 5.43
C PHE A 251 7.80 -11.43 5.80
N SER A 252 7.21 -11.20 6.98
CA SER A 252 6.05 -11.96 7.50
C SER A 252 4.74 -11.77 6.74
N GLY A 253 4.69 -10.83 5.78
CA GLY A 253 3.48 -10.52 5.03
C GLY A 253 3.76 -9.84 3.70
N PRO A 254 2.71 -9.55 2.92
CA PRO A 254 2.86 -9.03 1.57
C PRO A 254 3.17 -7.54 1.51
N ILE A 255 2.97 -6.83 2.61
CA ILE A 255 3.21 -5.39 2.73
C ILE A 255 4.39 -5.17 3.66
N LEU A 256 5.34 -4.32 3.24
CA LEU A 256 6.29 -3.67 4.13
C LEU A 256 5.72 -2.29 4.48
N PRO A 257 5.12 -2.15 5.66
CA PRO A 257 4.65 -0.86 6.13
C PRO A 257 5.76 -0.09 6.85
N LEU A 258 6.01 1.14 6.43
CA LEU A 258 6.91 2.09 7.08
C LEU A 258 6.20 3.42 7.29
N HIS A 259 6.69 4.22 8.22
CA HIS A 259 6.28 5.62 8.35
C HIS A 259 7.33 6.50 7.69
N TRP A 260 6.92 7.64 7.14
CA TRP A 260 7.80 8.49 6.34
C TRP A 260 9.11 8.83 7.06
N GLY A 261 9.05 9.19 8.34
CA GLY A 261 10.23 9.50 9.15
C GLY A 261 11.26 8.36 9.22
N ASN A 262 10.83 7.10 9.16
CA ASN A 262 11.72 5.93 9.23
C ASN A 262 12.78 5.93 8.10
N LEU A 263 12.44 6.52 6.96
CA LEU A 263 13.27 6.59 5.75
C LEU A 263 14.12 7.85 5.65
N LEU A 264 13.97 8.79 6.58
CA LEU A 264 14.55 10.13 6.47
C LEU A 264 15.63 10.37 7.50
N HIS A 265 16.72 10.98 7.04
CA HIS A 265 17.78 11.46 7.92
C HIS A 265 17.51 12.92 8.34
N PRO A 266 17.82 13.33 9.58
CA PRO A 266 17.65 14.71 10.04
C PRO A 266 18.36 15.74 9.14
N ASP A 267 19.51 15.38 8.61
CA ASP A 267 20.14 16.04 7.46
C ASP A 267 19.57 15.46 6.15
N PRO A 268 18.80 16.24 5.35
CA PRO A 268 18.14 15.77 4.14
C PRO A 268 19.09 15.13 3.12
N GLU A 269 20.31 15.64 2.99
CA GLU A 269 21.30 15.17 2.00
C GLU A 269 21.73 13.71 2.24
N ARG A 270 21.52 13.21 3.46
CA ARG A 270 21.88 11.85 3.88
C ARG A 270 20.70 10.88 3.86
N SER A 271 19.51 11.32 3.45
CA SER A 271 18.34 10.43 3.36
C SER A 271 18.55 9.33 2.30
N SER A 272 19.41 9.57 1.30
CA SER A 272 19.81 8.56 0.31
C SER A 272 20.40 7.31 0.96
N ASP A 273 21.23 7.47 1.99
CA ASP A 273 21.91 6.36 2.67
C ASP A 273 20.89 5.44 3.36
N ILE A 274 19.86 6.04 3.95
CA ILE A 274 18.79 5.32 4.64
C ILE A 274 17.94 4.55 3.63
N VAL A 275 17.47 5.21 2.57
CA VAL A 275 16.62 4.56 1.56
C VAL A 275 17.37 3.49 0.77
N ASP A 276 18.68 3.67 0.52
CA ASP A 276 19.50 2.68 -0.15
C ASP A 276 19.62 1.39 0.67
N GLY A 277 19.79 1.50 1.99
CA GLY A 277 19.80 0.33 2.88
C GLY A 277 18.49 -0.45 2.85
N TRP A 278 17.34 0.25 2.88
CA TRP A 278 16.02 -0.38 2.74
C TRP A 278 15.83 -1.04 1.37
N ALA A 279 16.27 -0.39 0.30
CA ALA A 279 16.22 -0.95 -1.03
C ALA A 279 17.06 -2.23 -1.15
N GLU A 280 18.28 -2.22 -0.60
CA GLU A 280 19.19 -3.37 -0.60
C GLU A 280 18.61 -4.56 0.17
N MET A 281 18.05 -4.33 1.35
CA MET A 281 17.39 -5.38 2.13
C MET A 281 16.23 -6.00 1.34
N LEU A 282 15.38 -5.17 0.72
CA LEU A 282 14.23 -5.64 -0.07
C LEU A 282 14.66 -6.43 -1.31
N LEU A 283 15.65 -5.94 -2.06
CA LEU A 283 16.19 -6.64 -3.22
C LEU A 283 16.81 -7.98 -2.82
N ALA A 284 17.60 -8.02 -1.75
CA ALA A 284 18.19 -9.26 -1.23
C ALA A 284 17.11 -10.25 -0.74
N GLY A 285 16.15 -9.77 0.04
CA GLY A 285 15.07 -10.61 0.61
C GLY A 285 14.08 -11.17 -0.42
N THR A 286 14.06 -10.59 -1.63
CA THR A 286 13.19 -11.01 -2.74
C THR A 286 13.94 -11.64 -3.92
N ALA A 287 15.26 -11.81 -3.82
CA ALA A 287 16.06 -12.49 -4.83
C ALA A 287 15.66 -13.98 -4.98
N GLY A 288 15.33 -14.64 -3.87
CA GLY A 288 14.90 -16.04 -3.84
C GLY A 288 13.56 -16.33 -4.55
N PRO A 289 13.23 -17.62 -4.76
CA PRO A 289 12.03 -18.01 -5.49
C PRO A 289 10.73 -17.83 -4.70
N GLU A 290 10.81 -17.68 -3.38
CA GLU A 290 9.64 -17.65 -2.49
C GLU A 290 8.92 -16.30 -2.47
N ARG A 291 9.57 -15.23 -2.96
CA ARG A 291 9.05 -13.86 -2.90
C ARG A 291 9.27 -13.11 -4.21
N ILE A 292 8.48 -12.07 -4.43
CA ILE A 292 8.64 -11.17 -5.57
C ILE A 292 8.30 -9.74 -5.18
N LEU A 293 9.09 -8.76 -5.62
CA LEU A 293 8.70 -7.35 -5.52
C LEU A 293 7.56 -7.08 -6.51
N ALA A 294 6.40 -6.67 -6.00
CA ALA A 294 5.27 -6.31 -6.83
C ALA A 294 5.49 -4.90 -7.42
N ALA A 295 5.46 -4.76 -8.74
CA ALA A 295 5.72 -3.49 -9.43
C ALA A 295 4.73 -2.36 -9.08
N ASN A 296 3.53 -2.71 -8.61
CA ASN A 296 2.49 -1.79 -8.15
C ASN A 296 1.49 -2.54 -7.26
N PHE A 297 0.56 -1.82 -6.63
CA PHE A 297 -0.38 -2.43 -5.71
C PHE A 297 -1.37 -3.41 -6.38
N ASP A 298 -1.83 -3.12 -7.60
CA ASP A 298 -2.71 -4.04 -8.35
C ASP A 298 -2.06 -5.42 -8.57
N THR A 299 -0.74 -5.42 -8.81
CA THR A 299 0.06 -6.64 -8.92
C THR A 299 0.22 -7.33 -7.58
N CYS A 300 0.48 -6.57 -6.50
CA CYS A 300 0.57 -7.10 -5.15
C CYS A 300 -0.73 -7.80 -4.74
N TRP A 301 -1.86 -7.10 -4.87
CA TRP A 301 -3.20 -7.60 -4.56
C TRP A 301 -3.49 -8.93 -5.26
N ARG A 302 -3.35 -8.95 -6.60
CA ARG A 302 -3.65 -10.13 -7.41
C ARG A 302 -2.72 -11.30 -7.09
N GLN A 303 -1.41 -11.04 -6.94
CA GLN A 303 -0.45 -12.07 -6.58
C GLN A 303 -0.71 -12.62 -5.16
N ALA A 304 -1.11 -11.76 -4.21
CA ALA A 304 -1.41 -12.17 -2.84
C ALA A 304 -2.65 -13.06 -2.80
N ALA A 305 -3.71 -12.69 -3.53
CA ALA A 305 -4.89 -13.53 -3.65
C ALA A 305 -4.56 -14.92 -4.23
N ILE A 306 -3.76 -14.97 -5.30
CA ILE A 306 -3.34 -16.24 -5.91
C ILE A 306 -2.45 -17.03 -4.95
N PHE A 307 -1.58 -16.37 -4.18
CA PHE A 307 -0.76 -17.02 -3.17
C PHE A 307 -1.59 -17.62 -2.03
N TYR A 308 -2.66 -16.95 -1.58
CA TYR A 308 -3.49 -17.42 -0.47
C TYR A 308 -4.53 -18.46 -0.87
N PHE A 309 -5.14 -18.33 -2.05
CA PHE A 309 -6.23 -19.22 -2.49
C PHE A 309 -5.78 -20.25 -3.54
N GLY A 310 -4.79 -19.92 -4.36
CA GLY A 310 -4.30 -20.79 -5.41
C GLY A 310 -3.46 -21.95 -4.87
N SER A 311 -3.14 -22.90 -5.76
CA SER A 311 -2.21 -23.97 -5.43
C SER A 311 -1.41 -24.44 -6.63
N LEU A 312 -0.24 -25.00 -6.34
CA LEU A 312 0.60 -25.73 -7.27
C LEU A 312 0.53 -27.23 -6.98
N SER A 313 0.55 -28.02 -8.06
CA SER A 313 0.75 -29.47 -8.00
C SER A 313 1.53 -29.94 -9.24
N SER A 314 2.00 -31.19 -9.21
CA SER A 314 2.69 -31.84 -10.33
C SER A 314 1.89 -33.07 -10.74
N ASP A 315 1.69 -33.25 -12.05
CA ASP A 315 1.08 -34.46 -12.62
C ASP A 315 2.10 -35.30 -13.43
N GLY A 316 3.39 -35.17 -13.06
CA GLY A 316 4.51 -35.88 -13.65
C GLY A 316 5.10 -35.14 -14.86
N ALA A 317 4.29 -34.92 -15.91
CA ALA A 317 4.75 -34.24 -17.11
C ALA A 317 4.57 -32.71 -17.05
N SER A 318 3.68 -32.21 -16.21
CA SER A 318 3.35 -30.79 -16.10
C SER A 318 3.29 -30.31 -14.65
N ILE A 319 3.48 -29.00 -14.50
CA ILE A 319 3.13 -28.28 -13.28
C ILE A 319 1.74 -27.66 -13.49
N VAL A 320 0.85 -27.90 -12.54
CA VAL A 320 -0.53 -27.40 -12.58
C VAL A 320 -0.67 -26.27 -11.59
N VAL A 321 -1.08 -25.10 -12.09
CA VAL A 321 -1.55 -23.98 -11.26
C VAL A 321 -3.07 -24.07 -11.19
N ASP A 322 -3.59 -24.31 -9.99
CA ASP A 322 -5.03 -24.35 -9.72
C ASP A 322 -5.50 -23.05 -9.07
N LEU A 323 -6.30 -22.32 -9.83
CA LEU A 323 -6.95 -21.06 -9.48
C LEU A 323 -8.46 -21.25 -9.23
N GLN A 324 -8.98 -22.49 -9.26
CA GLN A 324 -10.40 -22.76 -9.00
C GLN A 324 -10.88 -22.24 -7.64
N PRO A 325 -10.08 -22.31 -6.55
CA PRO A 325 -10.51 -21.80 -5.25
C PRO A 325 -10.60 -20.27 -5.17
N LEU A 326 -10.08 -19.52 -6.14
CA LEU A 326 -10.24 -18.06 -6.16
C LEU A 326 -11.73 -17.70 -6.30
N PRO A 327 -12.27 -16.91 -5.35
CA PRO A 327 -13.65 -16.44 -5.42
C PRO A 327 -13.94 -15.65 -6.70
N GLN A 328 -15.17 -15.76 -7.20
CA GLN A 328 -15.54 -15.21 -8.51
C GLN A 328 -15.73 -13.69 -8.48
N ASP A 329 -16.10 -13.14 -7.34
CA ASP A 329 -16.43 -11.74 -7.08
C ASP A 329 -15.22 -10.90 -6.62
N MET A 330 -14.02 -11.51 -6.57
CA MET A 330 -12.81 -10.83 -6.12
C MET A 330 -12.49 -9.61 -7.02
N PRO A 331 -12.36 -8.39 -6.45
CA PRO A 331 -11.98 -7.21 -7.21
C PRO A 331 -10.58 -7.39 -7.81
N GLY A 332 -10.34 -6.85 -9.00
CA GLY A 332 -9.02 -6.92 -9.64
C GLY A 332 -8.53 -8.35 -9.99
N SER A 333 -9.43 -9.33 -10.06
CA SER A 333 -9.10 -10.74 -10.34
C SER A 333 -8.56 -11.00 -11.75
N SER A 334 -8.83 -10.11 -12.70
CA SER A 334 -8.27 -10.17 -14.05
C SER A 334 -6.81 -9.70 -14.08
N GLY A 335 -5.98 -10.34 -14.90
CA GLY A 335 -4.62 -9.91 -15.19
C GLY A 335 -3.59 -11.01 -15.02
N SER A 336 -2.32 -10.66 -15.21
CA SER A 336 -1.21 -11.61 -15.08
C SER A 336 -0.73 -11.76 -13.64
N PHE A 337 -0.12 -12.90 -13.34
CA PHE A 337 0.57 -13.19 -12.08
C PHE A 337 1.93 -13.81 -12.38
N PHE A 338 2.73 -14.02 -11.33
CA PHE A 338 4.11 -14.49 -11.46
C PHE A 338 4.29 -15.88 -10.86
N LEU A 339 5.19 -16.64 -11.49
CA LEU A 339 5.78 -17.86 -10.97
C LEU A 339 7.29 -17.71 -10.97
N LYS A 340 7.96 -18.27 -9.97
CA LYS A 340 9.42 -18.40 -9.95
C LYS A 340 9.80 -19.87 -10.07
N VAL A 341 10.81 -20.15 -10.87
CA VAL A 341 11.28 -21.50 -11.17
C VAL A 341 12.77 -21.59 -10.84
N ARG A 342 13.12 -22.60 -10.03
CA ARG A 342 14.50 -22.96 -9.69
C ARG A 342 14.81 -24.35 -10.24
N GLY A 343 16.01 -24.57 -10.75
CA GLY A 343 16.44 -25.86 -11.35
C GLY A 343 16.69 -25.77 -12.85
N ASN A 344 16.53 -26.87 -13.60
CA ASN A 344 16.97 -26.98 -14.99
C ASN A 344 16.52 -25.82 -15.93
N HIS A 345 17.46 -24.95 -16.30
CA HIS A 345 17.23 -23.78 -17.16
C HIS A 345 17.07 -24.09 -18.65
N ALA A 346 17.38 -25.30 -19.10
CA ALA A 346 17.21 -25.66 -20.52
C ALA A 346 15.73 -25.91 -20.88
N ALA A 347 14.87 -26.14 -19.87
CA ALA A 347 13.46 -26.41 -20.10
C ALA A 347 12.76 -25.21 -20.74
N GLN A 348 11.95 -25.48 -21.77
CA GLN A 348 11.01 -24.50 -22.29
C GLN A 348 9.65 -24.70 -21.64
N PHE A 349 9.02 -23.61 -21.21
CA PHE A 349 7.66 -23.65 -20.68
C PHE A 349 6.67 -23.37 -21.79
N ARG A 350 5.64 -24.22 -21.88
CA ARG A 350 4.46 -23.96 -22.71
C ARG A 350 3.21 -24.06 -21.86
N SER A 351 2.22 -23.22 -22.16
CA SER A 351 0.90 -23.31 -21.54
C SER A 351 -0.20 -23.38 -22.59
N GLN A 352 -1.22 -24.21 -22.33
CA GLN A 352 -2.40 -24.33 -23.18
C GLN A 352 -3.51 -23.38 -22.72
N GLU A 353 -3.64 -23.16 -21.41
CA GLU A 353 -4.73 -22.40 -20.79
C GLU A 353 -4.34 -20.97 -20.40
N ALA A 354 -3.07 -20.60 -20.54
CA ALA A 354 -2.57 -19.26 -20.29
C ALA A 354 -1.57 -18.81 -21.37
N GLN A 355 -1.30 -17.52 -21.42
CA GLN A 355 -0.19 -16.94 -22.17
C GLN A 355 0.98 -16.69 -21.22
N ILE A 356 2.19 -17.07 -21.62
CA ILE A 356 3.42 -16.61 -20.98
C ILE A 356 3.71 -15.23 -21.56
N VAL A 357 3.51 -14.19 -20.77
CA VAL A 357 3.69 -12.78 -21.16
C VAL A 357 5.18 -12.42 -21.15
N SER A 358 5.92 -12.91 -20.18
CA SER A 358 7.37 -12.77 -20.09
C SER A 358 8.00 -14.01 -19.44
N ASP A 359 9.24 -14.28 -19.84
CA ASP A 359 10.11 -15.34 -19.31
C ASP A 359 11.51 -14.73 -19.13
N HIS A 360 11.90 -14.47 -17.89
CA HIS A 360 13.16 -13.81 -17.54
C HIS A 360 13.99 -14.71 -16.64
N LEU A 361 15.24 -15.01 -17.04
CA LEU A 361 16.22 -15.71 -16.22
C LEU A 361 17.15 -14.67 -15.57
N ASP A 362 17.21 -14.65 -14.24
CA ASP A 362 18.13 -13.78 -13.51
C ASP A 362 19.50 -14.45 -13.25
N ASN A 363 20.44 -13.66 -12.74
CA ASN A 363 21.80 -14.11 -12.43
C ASN A 363 21.86 -15.16 -11.30
N SER A 364 20.79 -15.30 -10.51
CA SER A 364 20.69 -16.27 -9.41
C SER A 364 20.19 -17.63 -9.87
N SER A 365 20.10 -17.85 -11.19
CA SER A 365 19.55 -19.08 -11.76
C SER A 365 18.08 -19.28 -11.37
N ILE A 366 17.33 -18.18 -11.24
CA ILE A 366 15.89 -18.23 -11.04
C ILE A 366 15.21 -17.65 -12.26
N ARG A 367 14.28 -18.42 -12.82
CA ARG A 367 13.46 -17.99 -13.94
C ARG A 367 12.13 -17.47 -13.41
N THR A 368 11.79 -16.24 -13.75
CA THR A 368 10.49 -15.62 -13.44
C THR A 368 9.61 -15.65 -14.68
N LEU A 369 8.45 -16.30 -14.56
CA LEU A 369 7.43 -16.38 -15.59
C LEU A 369 6.25 -15.47 -15.22
N GLN A 370 5.85 -14.59 -16.13
CA GLN A 370 4.60 -13.84 -16.01
C GLN A 370 3.51 -14.55 -16.82
N ILE A 371 2.45 -14.99 -16.14
CA ILE A 371 1.40 -15.82 -16.70
C ILE A 371 0.10 -15.03 -16.74
N LEU A 372 -0.54 -14.95 -17.91
CA LEU A 372 -1.86 -14.38 -18.11
C LEU A 372 -2.87 -15.49 -18.42
N PRO A 373 -3.77 -15.85 -17.49
CA PRO A 373 -4.81 -16.84 -17.75
C PRO A 373 -5.70 -16.43 -18.93
N LYS A 374 -6.05 -17.38 -19.81
CA LYS A 374 -7.10 -17.14 -20.81
C LYS A 374 -8.44 -16.97 -20.10
N LYS A 375 -9.35 -16.16 -20.67
CA LYS A 375 -10.66 -15.86 -20.09
C LYS A 375 -11.39 -17.15 -19.67
N GLY A 376 -11.82 -17.21 -18.41
CA GLY A 376 -12.55 -18.34 -17.81
C GLY A 376 -11.70 -19.58 -17.48
N ARG A 377 -10.40 -19.59 -17.77
CA ARG A 377 -9.51 -20.70 -17.41
C ARG A 377 -8.97 -20.50 -16.00
N LYS A 378 -9.32 -21.43 -15.11
CA LYS A 378 -8.87 -21.45 -13.72
C LYS A 378 -7.89 -22.58 -13.41
N ARG A 379 -7.57 -23.46 -14.36
CA ARG A 379 -6.57 -24.51 -14.20
C ARG A 379 -5.59 -24.41 -15.35
N ILE A 380 -4.33 -24.16 -15.02
CA ILE A 380 -3.28 -23.86 -16.00
C ILE A 380 -2.24 -24.97 -15.94
N ARG A 381 -1.99 -25.63 -17.06
CA ARG A 381 -0.90 -26.60 -17.16
C ARG A 381 0.32 -25.94 -17.79
N LEU A 382 1.46 -26.12 -17.15
CA LEU A 382 2.77 -25.72 -17.63
C LEU A 382 3.52 -26.99 -18.04
N LEU A 383 3.63 -27.18 -19.35
CA LEU A 383 4.35 -28.29 -19.96
C LEU A 383 5.85 -27.98 -19.99
N LEU A 384 6.65 -28.94 -19.53
CA LEU A 384 8.10 -28.93 -19.61
C LEU A 384 8.51 -29.58 -20.94
N CYS A 385 8.91 -28.75 -21.90
CA CYS A 385 9.37 -29.15 -23.23
C CYS A 385 10.88 -29.25 -23.31
#